data_AF-A0A0J8QV36-F1
#
_entry.id   AF-A0A0J8QV36-F1
#
_cell.length_a   1.000
_cell.length_b   1.000
_cell.length_c   1.000
_cell.angle_alpha   90.00
_cell.angle_beta   90.00
_cell.angle_gamma   90.00
#
_symmetry.space_group_name_H-M   'P 1'
#
loop_
_entity.id
_entity.type
_entity.pdbx_description
1 polymer ?
#
loop_
_entity_poly.entity_id
_entity_poly.type
_entity_poly.pdbx_seq_one_letter_code
_entity_poly.pdbx_strand_id
1 'polypeptide(L)'
;MVRTRAQERAEASSAQKQVKAEEHVPPKELVAEKKHMQKPKKRTKKHEIPEAERRLEATKPLSEAARKDIQQLLTEQGSFPLQEIGFSFPLSSSSATVLALLFEALLKAAPISHKTADETLKELLKHGYEDINVLKNSSWDERSDVLIEGGYRHYYKKTSSELGELAEWAMDKYNGDLNNLYKQTAGSRAEIRTAIKHIKGIGDVAVDIFLSSIQSFWPGSGTVYCRKKLGDGGSYWDREGCRSHL
;
A
#
# COMPACT_ATOMS: atom_id res chain seq x y z
N MET A 1 40.32 -38.89 -22.13
CA MET A 1 40.24 -37.46 -21.74
C MET A 1 38.80 -37.16 -21.37
N VAL A 2 38.54 -36.78 -20.12
CA VAL A 2 37.18 -36.53 -19.60
C VAL A 2 36.83 -35.06 -19.81
N ARG A 3 35.79 -34.76 -20.59
CA ARG A 3 35.28 -33.39 -20.78
C ARG A 3 34.35 -33.05 -19.61
N THR A 4 34.50 -31.85 -19.04
CA THR A 4 33.69 -31.39 -17.91
C THR A 4 32.37 -30.78 -18.40
N ARG A 5 31.32 -30.86 -17.58
CA ARG A 5 29.94 -30.39 -17.84
C ARG A 5 29.81 -28.91 -18.28
N ALA A 6 30.87 -28.12 -18.08
CA ALA A 6 30.94 -26.73 -18.55
C ALA A 6 31.21 -26.61 -20.06
N GLN A 7 31.82 -27.63 -20.70
CA GLN A 7 32.13 -27.61 -22.13
C GLN A 7 30.92 -27.97 -23.01
N GLU A 8 29.98 -28.81 -22.55
CA GLU A 8 28.76 -29.15 -23.31
C GLU A 8 27.79 -27.96 -23.45
N ARG A 9 27.79 -27.03 -22.50
CA ARG A 9 26.86 -25.88 -22.52
C ARG A 9 27.28 -24.77 -23.49
N ALA A 10 28.55 -24.73 -23.89
CA ALA A 10 29.07 -23.77 -24.87
C ALA A 10 28.78 -24.20 -26.33
N GLU A 11 28.70 -25.51 -26.59
CA GLU A 11 28.38 -26.05 -27.92
C GLU A 11 26.87 -25.98 -28.24
N ALA A 12 26.00 -25.99 -27.22
CA ALA A 12 24.55 -25.85 -27.41
C ALA A 12 24.12 -24.42 -27.78
N SER A 13 24.87 -23.38 -27.38
CA SER A 13 24.53 -21.98 -27.69
C SER A 13 25.05 -21.50 -29.05
N SER A 14 25.96 -22.24 -29.68
CA SER A 14 26.55 -21.88 -30.97
C SER A 14 25.84 -22.53 -32.17
N ALA A 15 24.98 -23.53 -31.93
CA ALA A 15 24.20 -24.20 -32.98
C ALA A 15 22.91 -23.47 -33.43
N GLN A 16 22.47 -22.42 -32.73
CA GLN A 16 21.27 -21.65 -33.10
C GLN A 16 21.55 -20.30 -33.77
N LYS A 17 22.83 -19.98 -34.02
CA LYS A 17 23.23 -18.74 -34.67
C LYS A 17 23.94 -19.05 -35.97
N GLN A 18 23.20 -19.48 -37.01
CA GLN A 18 23.49 -19.30 -38.45
C GLN A 18 22.64 -20.22 -39.35
N VAL A 19 21.47 -19.77 -39.82
CA VAL A 19 20.91 -20.00 -41.18
C VAL A 19 19.89 -18.86 -41.43
N LYS A 20 20.26 -17.74 -42.08
CA LYS A 20 20.10 -17.41 -43.52
C LYS A 20 18.62 -17.18 -43.91
N ALA A 21 18.13 -15.93 -44.00
CA ALA A 21 18.28 -14.92 -45.05
C ALA A 21 17.52 -15.22 -46.36
N GLU A 22 16.69 -14.23 -46.74
CA GLU A 22 16.12 -13.87 -48.06
C GLU A 22 15.18 -14.84 -48.81
N GLU A 23 13.95 -14.36 -49.05
CA GLU A 23 13.47 -14.19 -50.42
C GLU A 23 12.45 -13.03 -50.51
N HIS A 24 12.64 -12.18 -51.52
CA HIS A 24 11.88 -10.99 -51.91
C HIS A 24 11.33 -11.19 -53.32
N VAL A 25 10.54 -10.20 -53.81
CA VAL A 25 10.18 -9.88 -55.23
C VAL A 25 8.75 -10.31 -55.66
N PRO A 26 7.92 -9.51 -56.39
CA PRO A 26 7.63 -8.06 -56.39
C PRO A 26 6.09 -7.78 -56.67
N PRO A 27 5.62 -6.55 -57.02
CA PRO A 27 4.23 -6.11 -56.87
C PRO A 27 3.38 -6.11 -58.17
N LYS A 28 2.04 -6.05 -58.02
CA LYS A 28 1.12 -5.57 -59.07
C LYS A 28 0.04 -4.65 -58.51
N GLU A 29 -0.12 -3.53 -59.20
CA GLU A 29 -0.98 -2.38 -58.93
C GLU A 29 -2.25 -2.44 -59.81
N LEU A 30 -3.33 -1.81 -59.31
CA LEU A 30 -4.57 -1.33 -60.00
C LEU A 30 -5.53 -2.44 -60.48
N VAL A 31 -6.86 -2.39 -60.27
CA VAL A 31 -7.81 -1.35 -60.66
C VAL A 31 -9.12 -1.46 -59.83
N ALA A 32 -9.74 -0.31 -59.61
CA ALA A 32 -11.06 0.01 -59.09
C ALA A 32 -12.19 -1.04 -59.12
N GLU A 33 -12.95 -1.09 -58.02
CA GLU A 33 -14.42 -1.17 -58.10
C GLU A 33 -15.06 -0.36 -56.96
N LYS A 34 -15.58 0.83 -57.29
CA LYS A 34 -16.45 1.61 -56.40
C LYS A 34 -17.79 0.87 -56.31
N LYS A 35 -18.10 0.26 -55.16
CA LYS A 35 -19.47 -0.10 -54.81
C LYS A 35 -19.94 0.68 -53.59
N HIS A 36 -21.09 1.30 -53.85
CA HIS A 36 -21.85 2.22 -53.03
C HIS A 36 -22.37 1.49 -51.78
N MET A 37 -21.93 1.87 -50.58
CA MET A 37 -22.60 1.47 -49.35
C MET A 37 -22.82 2.71 -48.49
N GLN A 38 -24.08 3.03 -48.32
CA GLN A 38 -24.60 4.23 -47.68
C GLN A 38 -24.12 4.33 -46.22
N LYS A 39 -23.70 5.54 -45.81
CA LYS A 39 -23.36 5.86 -44.41
C LYS A 39 -24.59 5.65 -43.51
N PRO A 40 -24.57 4.76 -42.49
CA PRO A 40 -25.58 4.82 -41.45
C PRO A 40 -25.20 5.95 -40.48
N LYS A 41 -25.91 7.09 -40.58
CA LYS A 41 -25.98 8.09 -39.51
C LYS A 41 -26.69 7.46 -38.29
N LYS A 42 -25.97 6.73 -37.45
CA LYS A 42 -26.43 6.47 -36.08
C LYS A 42 -25.85 7.54 -35.17
N ARG A 43 -26.71 8.50 -34.80
CA ARG A 43 -26.55 9.39 -33.64
C ARG A 43 -26.04 8.55 -32.47
N THR A 44 -24.77 8.69 -32.11
CA THR A 44 -24.31 8.35 -30.77
C THR A 44 -24.99 9.33 -29.83
N LYS A 45 -26.16 8.94 -29.30
CA LYS A 45 -26.72 9.61 -28.14
C LYS A 45 -25.66 9.49 -27.06
N LYS A 46 -24.97 10.60 -26.76
CA LYS A 46 -24.32 10.82 -25.47
C LYS A 46 -25.28 10.29 -24.41
N HIS A 47 -24.89 9.25 -23.69
CA HIS A 47 -25.58 8.89 -22.47
C HIS A 47 -25.12 9.91 -21.43
N GLU A 48 -25.67 11.12 -21.54
CA GLU A 48 -25.63 12.10 -20.47
C GLU A 48 -26.51 11.53 -19.36
N ILE A 49 -25.86 11.06 -18.30
CA ILE A 49 -26.52 10.65 -17.07
C ILE A 49 -27.36 11.85 -16.63
N PRO A 50 -28.69 11.71 -16.51
CA PRO A 50 -29.57 12.82 -16.15
C PRO A 50 -29.13 13.43 -14.82
N GLU A 51 -29.04 14.75 -14.76
CA GLU A 51 -28.68 15.52 -13.55
C GLU A 51 -29.64 15.26 -12.37
N ALA A 52 -30.80 14.66 -12.64
CA ALA A 52 -31.76 14.18 -11.66
C ALA A 52 -31.33 12.91 -10.89
N GLU A 53 -30.55 11.99 -11.47
CA GLU A 53 -29.99 10.83 -10.75
C GLU A 53 -28.85 11.23 -9.80
N ARG A 54 -28.19 12.36 -10.06
CA ARG A 54 -27.21 12.95 -9.14
C ARG A 54 -27.83 13.49 -7.85
N ARG A 55 -29.16 13.67 -7.79
CA ARG A 55 -29.87 14.33 -6.68
C ARG A 55 -30.64 13.41 -5.74
N LEU A 56 -30.59 12.09 -5.91
CA LEU A 56 -31.35 11.13 -5.08
C LEU A 56 -30.52 9.92 -4.62
N GLU A 57 -29.32 10.14 -4.09
CA GLU A 57 -28.81 9.34 -2.96
C GLU A 57 -28.44 10.29 -1.82
N ALA A 58 -29.42 11.08 -1.37
CA ALA A 58 -29.39 11.57 -0.01
C ALA A 58 -29.49 10.32 0.89
N THR A 59 -28.34 9.82 1.32
CA THR A 59 -28.25 8.73 2.29
C THR A 59 -29.24 9.01 3.41
N LYS A 60 -30.22 8.12 3.62
CA LYS A 60 -31.17 8.26 4.74
C LYS A 60 -30.39 8.64 5.99
N PRO A 61 -30.77 9.70 6.72
CA PRO A 61 -30.03 10.11 7.90
C PRO A 61 -29.96 8.92 8.85
N LEU A 62 -28.75 8.60 9.33
CA LEU A 62 -28.54 7.55 10.34
C LEU A 62 -29.54 7.75 11.47
N SER A 63 -30.23 6.67 11.86
CA SER A 63 -31.15 6.63 13.01
C SER A 63 -30.46 7.24 14.23
N GLU A 64 -31.21 8.01 15.02
CA GLU A 64 -30.70 8.66 16.22
C GLU A 64 -30.12 7.65 17.23
N ALA A 65 -30.69 6.45 17.29
CA ALA A 65 -30.13 5.33 18.05
C ALA A 65 -28.74 4.91 17.52
N ALA A 66 -28.59 4.72 16.21
CA ALA A 66 -27.30 4.36 15.61
C ALA A 66 -26.24 5.45 15.79
N ARG A 67 -26.64 6.73 15.79
CA ARG A 67 -25.72 7.85 16.09
C ARG A 67 -25.25 7.80 17.53
N LYS A 68 -26.15 7.53 18.47
CA LYS A 68 -25.81 7.39 19.89
C LYS A 68 -24.87 6.21 20.12
N ASP A 69 -25.11 5.08 19.48
CA ASP A 69 -24.23 3.89 19.57
C ASP A 69 -22.85 4.19 18.99
N ILE A 70 -22.77 4.86 17.84
CA ILE A 70 -21.48 5.29 17.25
C ILE A 70 -20.76 6.25 18.19
N GLN A 71 -21.45 7.24 18.77
CA GLN A 71 -20.85 8.19 19.71
C GLN A 71 -20.36 7.48 20.98
N GLN A 72 -21.10 6.50 21.49
CA GLN A 72 -20.68 5.69 22.63
C GLN A 72 -19.43 4.88 22.30
N LEU A 73 -19.41 4.18 21.17
CA LEU A 73 -18.23 3.43 20.71
C LEU A 73 -17.01 4.34 20.47
N LEU A 74 -17.21 5.54 19.91
CA LEU A 74 -16.13 6.52 19.76
C LEU A 74 -15.65 7.05 21.10
N THR A 75 -16.53 7.20 22.09
CA THR A 75 -16.13 7.66 23.43
C THR A 75 -15.39 6.56 24.19
N GLU A 76 -15.78 5.30 23.99
CA GLU A 76 -15.19 4.14 24.66
C GLU A 76 -13.88 3.66 23.98
N GLN A 77 -13.78 3.78 22.65
CA GLN A 77 -12.71 3.17 21.84
C GLN A 77 -12.05 4.13 20.84
N GLY A 78 -12.53 5.37 20.71
CA GLY A 78 -12.03 6.37 19.76
C GLY A 78 -10.81 7.11 20.28
N SER A 79 -9.77 6.36 20.64
CA SER A 79 -8.45 6.92 20.92
C SER A 79 -7.64 7.01 19.61
N PHE A 80 -6.76 8.00 19.52
CA PHE A 80 -5.75 7.98 18.47
C PHE A 80 -4.75 6.86 18.77
N PRO A 81 -4.30 6.03 17.80
CA PRO A 81 -3.50 4.82 18.07
C PRO A 81 -2.25 5.05 18.93
N LEU A 82 -1.57 6.20 18.78
CA LEU A 82 -0.40 6.54 19.60
C LEU A 82 -0.75 7.18 20.95
N GLN A 83 -2.00 7.57 21.18
CA GLN A 83 -2.43 8.23 22.43
C GLN A 83 -2.45 7.25 23.61
N GLU A 84 -2.69 5.96 23.35
CA GLU A 84 -2.66 4.90 24.37
C GLU A 84 -1.24 4.61 24.88
N ILE A 85 -0.25 5.07 24.15
CA ILE A 85 1.17 4.76 24.37
C ILE A 85 1.78 5.71 25.43
N GLY A 86 1.06 6.78 25.81
CA GLY A 86 1.49 7.72 26.85
C GLY A 86 2.52 8.74 26.40
N PHE A 87 2.81 8.82 25.09
CA PHE A 87 3.62 9.87 24.49
C PHE A 87 2.73 10.99 23.97
N SER A 88 3.09 12.24 24.28
CA SER A 88 2.41 13.42 23.76
C SER A 88 2.90 13.69 22.34
N PHE A 89 2.36 12.95 21.37
CA PHE A 89 2.54 13.33 19.97
C PHE A 89 1.67 14.55 19.67
N PRO A 90 2.20 15.57 18.97
CA PRO A 90 1.32 16.58 18.40
C PRO A 90 0.35 15.88 17.45
N LEU A 91 -0.93 16.26 17.49
CA LEU A 91 -1.95 15.86 16.51
C LEU A 91 -1.66 16.53 15.14
N SER A 92 -0.48 16.26 14.60
CA SER A 92 0.07 16.84 13.39
C SER A 92 0.73 15.74 12.57
N SER A 93 0.75 15.91 11.25
CA SER A 93 1.45 15.07 10.30
C SER A 93 2.97 15.29 10.34
N SER A 94 3.58 15.37 11.54
CA SER A 94 5.03 15.43 11.68
C SER A 94 5.65 14.13 11.16
N SER A 95 6.84 14.22 10.54
CA SER A 95 7.57 13.02 10.08
C SER A 95 7.72 11.98 11.20
N ALA A 96 8.05 12.44 12.41
CA ALA A 96 8.15 11.61 13.61
C ALA A 96 6.85 10.84 13.90
N THR A 97 5.69 11.51 13.82
CA THR A 97 4.38 10.88 14.04
C THR A 97 4.07 9.83 12.96
N VAL A 98 4.35 10.13 11.69
CA VAL A 98 4.13 9.19 10.57
C VAL A 98 5.02 7.96 10.72
N LEU A 99 6.27 8.15 11.13
CA LEU A 99 7.23 7.07 11.34
C LEU A 99 6.83 6.22 12.56
N ALA A 100 6.39 6.83 13.66
CA ALA A 100 5.85 6.11 14.82
C ALA A 100 4.61 5.26 14.48
N LEU A 101 3.69 5.78 13.65
CA LEU A 101 2.54 5.01 13.14
C LEU A 101 2.97 3.82 12.28
N LEU A 102 4.06 3.97 11.51
CA LEU A 102 4.60 2.89 10.69
C LEU A 102 5.23 1.79 11.56
N PHE A 103 5.93 2.17 12.63
CA PHE A 103 6.45 1.21 13.61
C PHE A 103 5.33 0.46 14.33
N GLU A 104 4.29 1.18 14.75
CA GLU A 104 3.11 0.57 15.37
C GLU A 104 2.51 -0.52 14.46
N ALA A 105 2.32 -0.19 13.19
CA ALA A 105 1.79 -1.10 12.20
C ALA A 105 2.71 -2.32 11.94
N LEU A 106 4.02 -2.10 11.85
CA LEU A 106 5.01 -3.16 11.69
C LEU A 106 4.98 -4.14 12.88
N LEU A 107 4.94 -3.62 14.12
CA LEU A 107 4.94 -4.42 15.34
C LEU A 107 3.62 -5.19 15.50
N LYS A 108 2.47 -4.53 15.30
CA LYS A 108 1.13 -5.12 15.44
C LYS A 108 0.78 -6.11 14.32
N ALA A 109 1.47 -6.08 13.18
CA ALA A 109 1.27 -7.05 12.11
C ALA A 109 1.89 -8.42 12.38
N ALA A 110 2.83 -8.52 13.32
CA ALA A 110 3.40 -9.80 13.74
C ALA A 110 2.44 -10.53 14.70
N PRO A 111 2.53 -11.88 14.80
CA PRO A 111 1.70 -12.66 15.72
C PRO A 111 2.19 -12.50 17.17
N ILE A 112 1.94 -11.33 17.75
CA ILE A 112 2.26 -10.95 19.12
C ILE A 112 1.07 -10.25 19.78
N SER A 113 1.10 -10.08 21.10
CA SER A 113 0.05 -9.35 21.81
C SER A 113 0.13 -7.85 21.52
N HIS A 114 -1.02 -7.18 21.41
CA HIS A 114 -1.07 -5.71 21.25
C HIS A 114 -0.31 -4.99 22.36
N LYS A 115 -0.45 -5.45 23.61
CA LYS A 115 0.26 -4.90 24.77
C LYS A 115 1.79 -4.93 24.58
N THR A 116 2.34 -6.05 24.10
CA THR A 116 3.78 -6.15 23.82
C THR A 116 4.21 -5.22 22.69
N ALA A 117 3.38 -5.07 21.64
CA ALA A 117 3.64 -4.13 20.56
C ALA A 117 3.70 -2.69 21.08
N ASP A 118 2.76 -2.30 21.94
CA ASP A 118 2.69 -0.97 22.52
C ASP A 118 3.87 -0.71 23.49
N GLU A 119 4.22 -1.68 24.33
CA GLU A 119 5.41 -1.61 25.20
C GLU A 119 6.70 -1.48 24.37
N THR A 120 6.83 -2.25 23.29
CA THR A 120 7.98 -2.15 22.39
C THR A 120 8.06 -0.80 21.70
N LEU A 121 6.92 -0.28 21.23
CA LEU A 121 6.87 1.02 20.60
C LEU A 121 7.26 2.13 21.59
N LYS A 122 6.88 2.03 22.88
CA LYS A 122 7.34 2.97 23.92
C LYS A 122 8.85 2.99 24.01
N GLU A 123 9.50 1.83 24.02
CA GLU A 123 10.96 1.77 24.11
C GLU A 123 11.62 2.36 22.86
N LEU A 124 11.13 2.05 21.65
CA LEU A 124 11.67 2.66 20.42
C LEU A 124 11.62 4.20 20.46
N LEU A 125 10.51 4.77 20.94
CA LEU A 125 10.32 6.21 21.05
C LEU A 125 11.16 6.84 22.18
N LYS A 126 11.35 6.14 23.31
CA LYS A 126 12.26 6.61 24.36
C LYS A 126 13.71 6.71 23.88
N HIS A 127 14.10 5.83 22.96
CA HIS A 127 15.42 5.85 22.34
C HIS A 127 15.56 6.86 21.19
N GLY A 128 14.52 7.64 20.87
CA GLY A 128 14.58 8.68 19.84
C GLY A 128 14.50 8.15 18.42
N TYR A 129 14.04 6.92 18.21
CA TYR A 129 13.97 6.32 16.87
C TYR A 129 12.86 6.89 15.99
N GLU A 130 12.04 7.81 16.51
CA GLU A 130 11.16 8.66 15.70
C GLU A 130 11.93 9.62 14.78
N ASP A 131 13.19 9.94 15.10
CA ASP A 131 14.09 10.60 14.17
C ASP A 131 14.80 9.56 13.30
N ILE A 132 14.54 9.65 12.01
CA ILE A 132 15.10 8.76 11.00
C ILE A 132 16.63 8.82 10.93
N ASN A 133 17.25 9.94 11.30
CA ASN A 133 18.71 10.06 11.35
C ASN A 133 19.28 9.24 12.50
N VAL A 134 18.63 9.28 13.67
CA VAL A 134 19.00 8.47 14.83
C VAL A 134 18.83 6.99 14.49
N LEU A 135 17.70 6.62 13.89
CA LEU A 135 17.45 5.26 13.45
C LEU A 135 18.48 4.77 12.42
N LYS A 136 18.82 5.58 11.42
CA LYS A 136 19.82 5.23 10.40
C LYS A 136 21.21 5.04 10.98
N ASN A 137 21.60 5.85 11.97
CA ASN A 137 22.91 5.79 12.60
C ASN A 137 23.02 4.68 13.67
N SER A 138 21.89 4.12 14.11
CA SER A 138 21.89 2.99 15.05
C SER A 138 22.45 1.72 14.41
N SER A 139 23.12 0.92 15.22
CA SER A 139 23.59 -0.42 14.86
C SER A 139 22.46 -1.45 14.94
N TRP A 140 22.68 -2.61 14.32
CA TRP A 140 21.75 -3.73 14.42
C TRP A 140 21.62 -4.26 15.86
N ASP A 141 22.71 -4.22 16.63
CA ASP A 141 22.72 -4.65 18.04
C ASP A 141 21.91 -3.68 18.91
N GLU A 142 22.12 -2.36 18.78
CA GLU A 142 21.35 -1.36 19.52
C GLU A 142 19.84 -1.46 19.24
N ARG A 143 19.44 -1.62 17.98
CA ARG A 143 18.03 -1.84 17.63
C ARG A 143 17.51 -3.15 18.22
N SER A 144 18.33 -4.20 18.24
CA SER A 144 17.96 -5.50 18.82
C SER A 144 17.74 -5.40 20.34
N ASP A 145 18.62 -4.69 21.04
CA ASP A 145 18.53 -4.52 22.49
C ASP A 145 17.26 -3.77 22.89
N VAL A 146 16.92 -2.68 22.18
CA VAL A 146 15.68 -1.91 22.41
C VAL A 146 14.43 -2.78 22.17
N LEU A 147 14.42 -3.59 21.11
CA LEU A 147 13.33 -4.52 20.83
C LEU A 147 13.20 -5.59 21.94
N ILE A 148 14.32 -6.07 22.48
CA ILE A 148 14.33 -7.05 23.57
C ILE A 148 13.82 -6.43 24.88
N GLU A 149 14.20 -5.18 25.17
CA GLU A 149 13.74 -4.42 26.33
C GLU A 149 12.22 -4.22 26.30
N GLY A 150 11.68 -3.92 25.12
CA GLY A 150 10.23 -3.86 24.85
C GLY A 150 9.47 -5.19 24.92
N GLY A 151 10.16 -6.31 25.14
CA GLY A 151 9.56 -7.65 25.22
C GLY A 151 9.41 -8.35 23.86
N TYR A 152 9.91 -7.79 22.77
CA TYR A 152 9.78 -8.31 21.40
C TYR A 152 10.78 -9.44 21.06
N ARG A 153 10.93 -10.42 21.96
CA ARG A 153 12.03 -11.41 21.94
C ARG A 153 11.97 -12.45 20.82
N HIS A 154 10.80 -12.70 20.23
CA HIS A 154 10.67 -13.75 19.22
C HIS A 154 11.12 -13.29 17.83
N TYR A 155 10.98 -11.99 17.53
CA TYR A 155 11.20 -11.45 16.20
C TYR A 155 12.24 -10.31 16.16
N TYR A 156 12.88 -9.95 17.28
CA TYR A 156 13.82 -8.83 17.36
C TYR A 156 14.90 -8.85 16.28
N LYS A 157 15.48 -10.01 15.96
CA LYS A 157 16.55 -10.12 14.95
C LYS A 157 16.09 -9.67 13.58
N LYS A 158 14.93 -10.16 13.17
CA LYS A 158 14.31 -9.86 11.88
C LYS A 158 13.90 -8.39 11.84
N THR A 159 13.20 -7.94 12.86
CA THR A 159 12.67 -6.57 12.94
C THR A 159 13.79 -5.53 13.06
N SER A 160 14.90 -5.83 13.74
CA SER A 160 16.08 -4.96 13.77
C SER A 160 16.68 -4.72 12.38
N SER A 161 16.73 -5.76 11.53
CA SER A 161 17.14 -5.60 10.13
C SER A 161 16.11 -4.79 9.33
N GLU A 162 14.81 -5.08 9.50
CA GLU A 162 13.72 -4.38 8.80
C GLU A 162 13.67 -2.89 9.16
N LEU A 163 13.92 -2.51 10.42
CA LEU A 163 14.02 -1.12 10.86
C LEU A 163 15.21 -0.38 10.22
N GLY A 164 16.35 -1.05 10.06
CA GLY A 164 17.51 -0.51 9.34
C GLY A 164 17.21 -0.28 7.85
N GLU A 165 16.65 -1.29 7.18
CA GLU A 165 16.24 -1.20 5.77
C GLU A 165 15.19 -0.10 5.55
N LEU A 166 14.25 0.07 6.50
CA LEU A 166 13.26 1.15 6.48
C LEU A 166 13.91 2.53 6.57
N ALA A 167 14.89 2.70 7.46
CA ALA A 167 15.62 3.95 7.63
C ALA A 167 16.36 4.36 6.35
N GLU A 168 17.05 3.40 5.72
CA GLU A 168 17.74 3.61 4.44
C GLU A 168 16.75 3.99 3.33
N TRP A 169 15.67 3.22 3.17
CA TRP A 169 14.66 3.47 2.15
C TRP A 169 14.01 4.85 2.29
N ALA A 170 13.65 5.23 3.52
CA ALA A 170 12.98 6.49 3.78
C ALA A 170 13.93 7.70 3.61
N MET A 171 15.21 7.53 3.94
CA MET A 171 16.22 8.54 3.66
C MET A 171 16.47 8.71 2.17
N ASP A 172 16.66 7.60 1.43
CA ASP A 172 17.08 7.64 0.04
C ASP A 172 15.97 8.12 -0.91
N LYS A 173 14.72 7.73 -0.66
CA LYS A 173 13.59 8.07 -1.53
C LYS A 173 12.83 9.34 -1.13
N TYR A 174 12.77 9.63 0.16
CA TYR A 174 11.92 10.69 0.71
C TYR A 174 12.68 11.71 1.55
N ASN A 175 14.01 11.63 1.57
CA ASN A 175 14.90 12.57 2.25
C ASN A 175 14.62 12.66 3.76
N GLY A 176 14.14 11.55 4.34
CA GLY A 176 13.84 11.44 5.77
C GLY A 176 12.43 11.89 6.21
N ASP A 177 11.59 12.36 5.28
CA ASP A 177 10.21 12.77 5.59
C ASP A 177 9.19 11.95 4.79
N LEU A 178 8.47 11.07 5.50
CA LEU A 178 7.43 10.22 4.91
C LEU A 178 6.21 11.01 4.43
N ASN A 179 6.04 12.29 4.75
CA ASN A 179 5.02 13.11 4.09
C ASN A 179 5.32 13.33 2.60
N ASN A 180 6.58 13.22 2.19
CA ASN A 180 6.93 13.29 0.78
C ASN A 180 6.39 12.09 -0.01
N LEU A 181 6.23 10.93 0.64
CA LEU A 181 5.53 9.78 0.04
C LEU A 181 4.10 10.17 -0.34
N TYR A 182 3.36 10.78 0.58
CA TYR A 182 1.98 11.20 0.32
C TYR A 182 1.88 12.25 -0.81
N LYS A 183 2.82 13.19 -0.84
CA LYS A 183 2.88 14.21 -1.91
C LYS A 183 3.19 13.60 -3.28
N GLN A 184 4.14 12.66 -3.35
CA GLN A 184 4.53 12.00 -4.60
C GLN A 184 3.43 11.12 -5.18
N THR A 185 2.61 10.50 -4.33
CA THR A 185 1.49 9.64 -4.77
C THR A 185 0.19 10.40 -4.99
N ALA A 186 0.21 11.74 -4.84
CA ALA A 186 -0.99 12.58 -4.86
C ALA A 186 -2.13 12.08 -3.95
N GLY A 187 -1.79 11.38 -2.86
CA GLY A 187 -2.75 10.75 -1.95
C GLY A 187 -3.43 9.49 -2.47
N SER A 188 -2.96 8.89 -3.56
CA SER A 188 -3.47 7.62 -4.09
C SER A 188 -3.15 6.46 -3.15
N ARG A 189 -4.19 5.84 -2.57
CA ARG A 189 -4.05 4.70 -1.65
C ARG A 189 -3.31 3.51 -2.29
N ALA A 190 -3.60 3.21 -3.55
CA ALA A 190 -2.97 2.10 -4.29
C ALA A 190 -1.46 2.32 -4.43
N GLU A 191 -1.06 3.55 -4.74
CA GLU A 191 0.35 3.91 -4.88
C GLU A 191 1.07 3.94 -3.54
N ILE A 192 0.44 4.48 -2.49
CA ILE A 192 0.98 4.44 -1.12
C ILE A 192 1.17 2.99 -0.67
N ARG A 193 0.18 2.12 -0.89
CA ARG A 193 0.28 0.68 -0.58
C ARG A 193 1.45 0.05 -1.31
N THR A 194 1.57 0.29 -2.61
CA THR A 194 2.66 -0.27 -3.42
C THR A 194 4.02 0.23 -2.94
N ALA A 195 4.13 1.53 -2.64
CA ALA A 195 5.36 2.14 -2.17
C ALA A 195 5.83 1.56 -0.83
N ILE A 196 4.94 1.45 0.16
CA ILE A 196 5.28 0.97 1.50
C ILE A 196 5.59 -0.53 1.49
N LYS A 197 4.93 -1.33 0.62
CA LYS A 197 5.24 -2.77 0.47
C LYS A 197 6.64 -3.07 -0.03
N HIS A 198 7.40 -2.08 -0.53
CA HIS A 198 8.81 -2.26 -0.82
C HIS A 198 9.66 -2.48 0.44
N ILE A 199 9.20 -2.01 1.60
CA ILE A 199 9.88 -2.21 2.87
C ILE A 199 9.69 -3.67 3.29
N LYS A 200 10.80 -4.34 3.60
CA LYS A 200 10.78 -5.70 4.10
C LYS A 200 10.10 -5.75 5.47
N GLY A 201 9.27 -6.76 5.66
CA GLY A 201 8.47 -6.92 6.89
C GLY A 201 7.10 -6.27 6.83
N ILE A 202 6.87 -5.35 5.89
CA ILE A 202 5.54 -4.74 5.71
C ILE A 202 4.71 -5.57 4.74
N GLY A 203 3.88 -6.44 5.33
CA GLY A 203 2.85 -7.19 4.61
C GLY A 203 1.57 -6.40 4.40
N ASP A 204 0.59 -7.02 3.73
CA ASP A 204 -0.73 -6.42 3.49
C ASP A 204 -1.43 -5.98 4.80
N VAL A 205 -1.27 -6.76 5.88
CA VAL A 205 -1.81 -6.45 7.21
C VAL A 205 -1.20 -5.18 7.79
N ALA A 206 0.13 -5.05 7.74
CA ALA A 206 0.82 -3.88 8.25
C ALA A 206 0.41 -2.62 7.47
N VAL A 207 0.28 -2.70 6.14
CA VAL A 207 -0.20 -1.57 5.35
C VAL A 207 -1.63 -1.18 5.73
N ASP A 208 -2.52 -2.14 5.92
CA ASP A 208 -3.91 -1.84 6.28
C ASP A 208 -4.00 -1.19 7.67
N ILE A 209 -3.21 -1.65 8.64
CA ILE A 209 -3.10 -1.01 9.97
C ILE A 209 -2.58 0.43 9.81
N PHE A 210 -1.48 0.62 9.09
CA PHE A 210 -0.88 1.94 8.89
C PHE A 210 -1.84 2.93 8.22
N LEU A 211 -2.47 2.53 7.11
CA LEU A 211 -3.41 3.37 6.37
C LEU A 211 -4.64 3.72 7.20
N SER A 212 -5.09 2.80 8.06
CA SER A 212 -6.18 3.04 9.01
C SER A 212 -5.78 4.06 10.08
N SER A 213 -4.55 4.00 10.60
CA SER A 213 -4.10 4.91 11.64
C SER A 213 -3.78 6.32 11.10
N ILE A 214 -3.21 6.42 9.90
CA ILE A 214 -2.78 7.71 9.32
C ILE A 214 -3.92 8.51 8.69
N GLN A 215 -5.11 7.93 8.51
CA GLN A 215 -6.26 8.58 7.87
C GLN A 215 -6.63 9.94 8.51
N SER A 216 -6.36 10.10 9.81
CA SER A 216 -6.58 11.35 10.55
C SER A 216 -5.71 12.51 10.05
N PHE A 217 -4.55 12.20 9.46
CA PHE A 217 -3.60 13.17 8.93
C PHE A 217 -3.60 13.25 7.40
N TRP A 218 -3.86 12.13 6.73
CA TRP A 218 -3.89 12.01 5.27
C TRP A 218 -5.32 11.75 4.79
N PRO A 219 -6.15 12.80 4.65
CA PRO A 219 -7.53 12.63 4.20
C PRO A 219 -7.55 12.08 2.77
N GLY A 220 -7.89 10.80 2.63
CA GLY A 220 -7.86 10.05 1.37
C GLY A 220 -7.13 8.70 1.45
N SER A 221 -6.32 8.47 2.49
CA SER A 221 -5.63 7.18 2.70
C SER A 221 -6.52 6.08 3.29
N GLY A 222 -7.69 6.46 3.82
CA GLY A 222 -8.57 5.60 4.60
C GLY A 222 -9.11 4.39 3.83
N THR A 223 -9.46 3.35 4.58
CA THR A 223 -10.11 2.16 4.04
C THR A 223 -11.43 2.54 3.39
N VAL A 224 -11.52 2.29 2.08
CA VAL A 224 -12.82 2.21 1.42
C VAL A 224 -13.55 1.03 2.07
N TYR A 225 -14.45 1.29 3.01
CA TYR A 225 -15.42 0.28 3.40
C TYR A 225 -16.18 -0.06 2.11
N CYS A 226 -15.94 -1.24 1.53
CA CYS A 226 -16.78 -1.75 0.45
C CYS A 226 -18.20 -1.73 1.02
N ARG A 227 -19.01 -0.75 0.57
CA ARG A 227 -20.37 -0.51 1.09
C ARG A 227 -21.13 -1.82 0.98
N LYS A 228 -21.34 -2.51 2.11
CA LYS A 228 -22.20 -3.70 2.13
C LYS A 228 -23.62 -3.20 1.92
N LYS A 229 -24.09 -3.23 0.68
CA LYS A 229 -25.52 -3.12 0.39
C LYS A 229 -26.19 -4.29 1.12
N LEU A 230 -26.92 -4.02 2.18
CA LEU A 230 -27.96 -4.94 2.64
C LEU A 230 -28.96 -4.98 1.48
N GLY A 231 -29.13 -6.17 0.87
CA GLY A 231 -29.97 -6.38 -0.32
C GLY A 231 -31.39 -5.83 -0.10
N ASP A 232 -32.07 -5.36 -1.13
CA ASP A 232 -32.62 -6.26 -2.14
C ASP A 232 -32.05 -6.10 -3.56
N GLY A 233 -31.71 -7.25 -4.16
CA GLY A 233 -31.61 -7.43 -5.60
C GLY A 233 -30.33 -6.98 -6.31
N GLY A 234 -29.40 -7.95 -6.51
CA GLY A 234 -28.64 -8.06 -7.76
C GLY A 234 -27.42 -7.17 -7.97
N SER A 235 -26.25 -7.66 -7.53
CA SER A 235 -25.03 -7.91 -8.33
C SER A 235 -23.85 -8.08 -7.35
N TYR A 236 -23.32 -9.29 -7.28
CA TYR A 236 -22.27 -9.71 -6.35
C TYR A 236 -20.90 -9.39 -6.93
N TRP A 237 -20.10 -8.59 -6.22
CA TRP A 237 -18.65 -8.59 -6.38
C TRP A 237 -18.07 -9.33 -5.18
N ASP A 238 -17.41 -10.46 -5.43
CA ASP A 238 -16.70 -11.23 -4.40
C ASP A 238 -15.51 -10.41 -3.86
N ARG A 239 -14.91 -10.85 -2.74
CA ARG A 239 -13.69 -10.28 -2.13
C ARG A 239 -12.55 -10.04 -3.13
N GLU A 240 -12.51 -10.78 -4.25
CA GLU A 240 -11.56 -10.56 -5.34
C GLU A 240 -11.90 -9.34 -6.21
N GLY A 241 -13.18 -9.00 -6.37
CA GLY A 241 -13.64 -7.81 -7.09
C GLY A 241 -13.16 -6.51 -6.42
N CYS A 242 -13.23 -6.40 -5.08
CA CYS A 242 -12.64 -5.25 -4.37
C CYS A 242 -11.10 -5.21 -4.44
N ARG A 243 -10.40 -6.35 -4.69
CA ARG A 243 -8.93 -6.36 -4.90
C ARG A 243 -8.50 -5.86 -6.27
N SER A 244 -9.33 -6.03 -7.29
CA SER A 244 -8.98 -5.66 -8.67
C SER A 244 -8.94 -4.14 -8.93
N HIS A 245 -9.43 -3.33 -7.99
CA HIS A 245 -9.44 -1.86 -8.05
C HIS A 245 -8.68 -1.22 -6.87
N LEU A 246 -7.90 -2.02 -6.11
CA LEU A 246 -6.93 -1.63 -5.07
C LEU A 246 -5.52 -1.51 -5.66
#